data_AF-A0A6B2G7R9-F1
#
_entry.id   AF-A0A6B2G7R9-F1
#
_cell.length_a   1.000
_cell.length_b   1.000
_cell.length_c   1.000
_cell.angle_alpha   90.00
_cell.angle_beta   90.00
_cell.angle_gamma   90.00
#
_symmetry.space_group_name_H-M   'P 1'
#
loop_
_entity.id
_entity.type
_entity.pdbx_description
1 polymer ?
#
loop_
_entity_poly.entity_id
_entity_poly.type
_entity_poly.pdbx_seq_one_letter_code
_entity_poly.pdbx_strand_id
1 'polypeptide(L)'
;SNGICNGKGTCHKNICLCASPYTGTNCSKIVCLDPQAIKMCSGTQNLTACNSNGQCICGACVCNKEYTGKYCEYSRYPIMQCSDFEECVKRHYLFDKKDSYVLTI
;
A
#
# COMPACT_ATOMS: atom_id res chain seq x y z
N SER A 1 0.43 7.76 14.25
CA SER A 1 -0.06 6.91 15.36
C SER A 1 -0.06 5.46 14.89
N ASN A 2 0.84 4.61 15.38
CA ASN A 2 0.68 3.16 15.21
C ASN A 2 -0.51 2.75 16.08
N GLY A 3 -1.62 2.34 15.46
CA GLY A 3 -2.81 1.89 16.18
C GLY A 3 -2.52 0.70 17.10
N ILE A 4 -3.43 0.43 18.04
CA ILE A 4 -3.37 -0.73 18.94
C ILE A 4 -3.08 -2.01 18.13
N CYS A 5 -2.12 -2.84 18.57
CA CYS A 5 -1.64 -4.03 17.83
C CYS A 5 -1.16 -3.75 16.39
N ASN A 6 -0.58 -2.56 16.16
CA ASN A 6 -0.19 -2.06 14.84
C ASN A 6 -1.33 -2.06 13.80
N GLY A 7 -2.60 -2.11 14.25
CA GLY A 7 -3.76 -2.25 13.38
C GLY A 7 -3.83 -3.60 12.65
N LYS A 8 -3.07 -4.60 13.11
CA LYS A 8 -2.96 -5.94 12.49
C LYS A 8 -3.57 -7.05 13.35
N GLY A 9 -4.44 -6.69 14.29
CA GLY A 9 -5.07 -7.62 15.20
C GLY A 9 -6.03 -6.93 16.17
N THR A 10 -6.65 -7.72 17.03
CA THR A 10 -7.54 -7.23 18.08
C THR A 10 -6.80 -7.24 19.42
N CYS A 11 -6.99 -6.20 20.24
CA CYS A 11 -6.46 -6.17 21.60
C CYS A 11 -7.49 -6.70 22.60
N HIS A 12 -7.09 -7.65 23.42
CA HIS A 12 -7.87 -8.15 24.53
C HIS A 12 -6.99 -8.21 25.78
N LYS A 13 -7.34 -7.44 26.82
CA LYS A 13 -6.61 -7.39 28.10
C LYS A 13 -5.09 -7.19 27.92
N ASN A 14 -4.69 -6.18 27.14
CA ASN A 14 -3.29 -5.85 26.81
C ASN A 14 -2.52 -6.93 26.02
N ILE A 15 -3.21 -7.96 25.51
CA ILE A 15 -2.63 -8.97 24.64
C ILE A 15 -3.18 -8.76 23.23
N CYS A 16 -2.28 -8.77 22.25
CA CYS A 16 -2.66 -8.70 20.84
C CYS A 16 -2.93 -10.09 20.28
N LEU A 17 -4.16 -10.30 19.79
CA LEU A 17 -4.54 -11.44 18.97
C LEU A 17 -4.36 -11.04 17.50
N CYS A 18 -3.28 -11.52 16.88
CA CYS A 18 -2.92 -11.10 15.54
C CYS A 18 -3.77 -11.76 14.47
N ALA A 19 -4.20 -10.96 13.49
CA ALA A 19 -4.81 -11.50 12.28
C ALA A 19 -3.71 -12.17 11.45
N SER A 20 -3.99 -13.36 10.89
CA SER A 20 -3.09 -13.99 9.94
C SER A 20 -2.79 -13.04 8.76
N PRO A 21 -1.54 -12.94 8.29
CA PRO A 21 -0.34 -13.70 8.66
C PRO A 21 0.56 -13.04 9.73
N TYR A 22 0.04 -12.08 10.50
CA TYR A 22 0.82 -11.32 11.48
C TYR A 22 1.02 -12.09 12.79
N THR A 23 2.13 -11.82 13.48
CA THR A 23 2.53 -12.46 14.74
C THR A 23 3.37 -11.53 15.62
N GLY A 24 3.79 -12.02 16.78
CA GLY A 24 4.54 -11.28 17.79
C GLY A 24 3.64 -10.54 18.77
N THR A 25 4.24 -10.02 19.84
CA THR A 25 3.52 -9.43 20.99
C THR A 25 2.65 -8.23 20.64
N ASN A 26 2.94 -7.54 19.53
CA ASN A 26 2.18 -6.40 19.02
C ASN A 26 1.78 -6.54 17.55
N CYS A 27 1.83 -7.74 16.96
CA CYS A 27 1.49 -8.01 15.55
C CYS A 27 2.36 -7.28 14.52
N SER A 28 3.59 -6.90 14.89
CA SER A 28 4.55 -6.26 13.99
C SER A 28 5.28 -7.23 13.07
N LYS A 29 5.32 -8.52 13.42
CA LYS A 29 6.01 -9.55 12.64
C LYS A 29 5.03 -10.19 11.67
N ILE A 30 5.53 -10.72 10.58
CA ILE A 30 4.74 -11.48 9.61
C ILE A 30 5.40 -12.82 9.37
N VAL A 31 4.60 -13.87 9.22
CA VAL A 31 5.07 -15.22 8.87
C VAL A 31 4.55 -15.57 7.48
N CYS A 32 5.45 -15.72 6.52
CA CYS A 32 5.10 -16.22 5.20
C CYS A 32 5.16 -17.74 5.23
N LEU A 33 3.99 -18.38 5.12
CA LEU A 33 3.86 -19.84 5.15
C LEU A 33 4.49 -20.50 3.93
N ASP A 34 4.51 -19.81 2.79
CA ASP A 34 5.19 -20.23 1.58
C ASP A 34 6.50 -19.42 1.38
N PRO A 35 7.69 -20.06 1.52
CA PRO A 35 8.98 -19.42 1.26
C PRO A 35 9.14 -18.96 -0.20
N GLN A 36 8.42 -19.57 -1.14
CA GLN A 36 8.48 -19.21 -2.56
C GLN A 36 7.58 -18.03 -2.90
N ALA A 37 6.70 -17.61 -1.99
CA ALA A 37 5.80 -16.48 -2.21
C ALA A 37 6.58 -15.21 -2.59
N ILE A 38 7.82 -15.03 -2.10
CA ILE A 38 8.64 -13.86 -2.45
C ILE A 38 8.93 -13.75 -3.96
N LYS A 39 8.93 -14.87 -4.69
CA LYS A 39 9.07 -14.89 -6.15
C LYS A 39 7.87 -14.28 -6.85
N MET A 40 6.70 -14.25 -6.22
CA MET A 40 5.47 -13.70 -6.78
C MET A 40 5.51 -12.18 -6.91
N CYS A 41 6.45 -11.49 -6.23
CA CYS A 41 6.61 -10.04 -6.29
C CYS A 41 7.43 -9.54 -7.49
N SER A 42 8.04 -10.46 -8.22
CA SER A 42 8.59 -10.24 -9.55
C SER A 42 7.62 -10.90 -10.53
N GLY A 43 7.03 -10.12 -11.43
CA GLY A 43 6.09 -10.64 -12.44
C GLY A 43 6.78 -11.60 -13.44
N THR A 44 6.28 -11.67 -14.67
CA THR A 44 7.00 -12.37 -15.75
C THR A 44 8.37 -11.71 -15.98
N GLN A 45 9.41 -12.55 -16.04
CA GLN A 45 10.84 -12.31 -16.28
C GLN A 45 11.23 -10.84 -16.63
N ASN A 46 12.22 -10.29 -15.92
CA ASN A 46 12.81 -8.93 -16.01
C ASN A 46 12.19 -7.80 -15.14
N LEU A 47 11.29 -8.12 -14.20
CA LEU A 47 10.85 -7.15 -13.18
C LEU A 47 11.64 -7.31 -11.86
N THR A 48 12.28 -6.22 -11.42
CA THR A 48 12.78 -6.12 -10.04
C THR A 48 11.60 -6.23 -9.07
N ALA A 49 11.78 -6.93 -7.94
CA ALA A 49 10.72 -7.15 -6.97
C ALA A 49 10.02 -5.82 -6.59
N CYS A 50 8.70 -5.79 -6.77
CA CYS A 50 7.88 -4.59 -6.55
C CYS A 50 8.40 -3.31 -7.25
N ASN A 51 9.05 -3.44 -8.42
CA ASN A 51 9.69 -2.35 -9.17
C ASN A 51 10.64 -1.47 -8.32
N SER A 52 11.18 -2.00 -7.22
CA SER A 52 11.93 -1.23 -6.22
C SER A 52 11.14 -0.09 -5.55
N ASN A 53 9.82 -0.05 -5.75
CA ASN A 53 8.90 0.98 -5.28
C ASN A 53 8.02 0.50 -4.13
N GLY A 54 8.39 -0.62 -3.50
CA GLY A 54 7.65 -1.21 -2.39
C GLY A 54 8.40 -2.34 -1.73
N GLN A 55 7.77 -2.92 -0.71
CA GLN A 55 8.26 -4.08 0.00
C GLN A 55 7.47 -5.32 -0.43
N CYS A 56 8.16 -6.41 -0.75
CA CYS A 56 7.51 -7.69 -0.98
C CYS A 56 7.21 -8.38 0.36
N ILE A 57 5.93 -8.60 0.63
CA ILE A 57 5.45 -9.17 1.89
C ILE A 57 4.57 -10.37 1.55
N CYS A 58 5.08 -11.58 1.79
CA CYS A 58 4.41 -12.85 1.52
C CYS A 58 3.79 -12.96 0.11
N GLY A 59 4.52 -12.49 -0.90
CA GLY A 59 4.12 -12.56 -2.31
C GLY A 59 3.17 -11.45 -2.78
N ALA A 60 2.87 -10.48 -1.93
CA ALA A 60 2.18 -9.26 -2.30
C ALA A 60 3.11 -8.05 -2.12
N CYS A 61 3.06 -7.11 -3.05
CA CYS A 61 3.77 -5.85 -2.92
C CYS A 61 3.00 -4.87 -2.06
N VAL A 62 3.65 -4.34 -1.03
CA VAL A 62 3.20 -3.18 -0.27
C VAL A 62 3.95 -1.97 -0.81
N CYS A 63 3.28 -1.18 -1.63
CA CYS A 63 3.89 -0.04 -2.31
C CYS A 63 4.19 1.10 -1.34
N ASN A 64 5.28 1.82 -1.63
CA ASN A 64 5.53 3.13 -1.04
C ASN A 64 4.36 4.07 -1.38
N LYS A 65 4.13 5.09 -0.55
CA LYS A 65 2.97 6.00 -0.66
C LYS A 65 2.79 6.66 -2.05
N GLU A 66 3.88 6.81 -2.80
CA GLU A 66 3.91 7.45 -4.12
C GLU A 66 3.61 6.47 -5.27
N TYR A 67 3.40 5.18 -4.99
CA TYR A 67 3.26 4.14 -6.02
C TYR A 67 2.03 3.27 -5.79
N THR A 68 1.57 2.64 -6.86
CA THR A 68 0.42 1.74 -6.91
C THR A 68 0.62 0.69 -8.01
N GLY A 69 -0.34 -0.23 -8.15
CA GLY A 69 -0.25 -1.38 -9.05
C GLY A 69 0.16 -2.65 -8.30
N LYS A 70 0.00 -3.80 -8.97
CA LYS A 70 0.26 -5.11 -8.37
C LYS A 70 1.72 -5.29 -7.98
N TYR A 71 2.61 -4.65 -8.73
CA TYR A 71 4.05 -4.69 -8.59
C TYR A 71 4.64 -3.29 -8.32
N CYS A 72 3.84 -2.31 -7.88
CA CYS A 72 4.27 -0.92 -7.67
C CYS A 72 4.86 -0.26 -8.93
N GLU A 73 4.35 -0.65 -10.10
CA GLU A 73 4.79 -0.20 -11.42
C GLU A 73 4.28 1.19 -11.79
N TYR A 74 3.24 1.69 -11.11
CA TYR A 74 2.61 2.97 -11.44
C TYR A 74 2.89 4.01 -10.36
N SER A 75 3.33 5.20 -10.76
CA SER A 75 3.36 6.36 -9.87
C SER A 75 1.92 6.81 -9.59
N ARG A 76 1.61 7.02 -8.31
CA ARG A 76 0.32 7.55 -7.84
C ARG A 76 0.13 9.00 -8.28
N TYR A 77 1.23 9.73 -8.38
CA TYR A 77 1.25 11.08 -8.91
C TYR A 77 1.76 11.04 -10.35
N PRO A 78 1.09 11.70 -11.29
CA PRO A 78 1.63 11.84 -12.64
C PRO A 78 3.01 12.50 -12.56
N ILE A 79 3.95 12.02 -13.37
CA ILE A 79 5.25 12.68 -13.54
C ILE A 79 4.94 13.98 -14.26
N MET A 80 4.89 15.07 -13.49
CA MET A 80 4.40 16.34 -14.00
C MET A 80 5.53 17.07 -14.70
N GLN A 81 5.47 17.16 -16.03
CA GLN A 81 6.22 18.18 -16.74
C GLN A 81 5.56 19.54 -16.49
N CYS A 82 6.34 20.62 -16.50
CA CYS A 82 5.78 21.96 -16.26
C CYS A 82 4.64 22.31 -17.23
N SER A 83 4.66 21.75 -18.45
CA SER A 83 3.59 21.91 -19.45
C SER A 83 2.25 21.30 -19.04
N ASP A 84 2.27 20.28 -18.16
CA ASP A 84 1.10 19.44 -17.88
C ASP A 84 0.43 19.81 -16.54
N PHE A 85 0.96 20.84 -15.88
CA PHE A 85 0.52 21.30 -14.56
C PHE A 85 -1.00 21.58 -14.53
N GLU A 86 -1.52 22.30 -15.53
CA GLU A 86 -2.92 22.71 -15.53
C GLU A 86 -3.89 21.51 -15.67
N GLU A 87 -3.57 20.53 -16.51
CA GLU A 87 -4.41 19.34 -16.68
C GLU A 87 -4.37 18.43 -15.46
N CYS A 88 -3.18 18.25 -14.87
CA CYS A 88 -3.00 17.45 -13.67
C CYS A 88 -3.81 17.99 -12.48
N VAL A 89 -3.72 19.29 -12.19
CA VAL A 89 -4.46 19.90 -11.08
C VAL A 89 -5.97 19.75 -11.27
N LYS A 90 -6.45 19.94 -12.51
CA LYS A 90 -7.87 19.72 -12.84
C LYS A 90 -8.29 18.29 -12.53
N ARG A 91 -7.53 17.28 -12.97
CA ARG A 91 -7.87 15.86 -12.75
C ARG A 91 -7.74 15.38 -11.31
N HIS A 92 -6.69 15.78 -10.60
CA HIS A 92 -6.33 15.14 -9.32
C HIS A 92 -6.70 15.94 -8.08
N TYR A 93 -6.79 17.26 -8.15
CA TYR A 93 -7.13 18.09 -6.98
C TYR A 93 -8.55 18.66 -7.03
N LEU A 94 -9.07 18.97 -8.22
CA LEU A 94 -10.41 19.53 -8.36
C LEU A 94 -11.52 18.47 -8.41
N PHE A 95 -11.25 17.25 -8.87
CA PHE A 95 -12.24 16.15 -8.83
C PHE A 95 -12.44 15.60 -7.41
N ASP A 96 -11.40 15.45 -6.60
CA ASP A 96 -11.53 15.01 -5.20
C ASP A 96 -12.38 15.97 -4.35
N LYS A 97 -12.44 17.26 -4.72
CA LYS A 97 -13.37 18.21 -4.09
C LYS A 97 -14.83 17.99 -4.48
N LYS A 98 -15.11 17.38 -5.63
CA LYS A 98 -16.49 17.14 -6.09
C LYS A 98 -17.21 16.11 -5.20
N ASP A 99 -16.48 15.15 -4.64
CA ASP A 99 -17.02 14.18 -3.68
C ASP A 99 -17.08 14.72 -2.23
N SER A 100 -16.44 15.85 -1.93
CA SER A 100 -16.56 16.55 -0.63
C SER A 100 -17.69 17.59 -0.57
N TYR A 101 -18.30 17.96 -1.71
CA TYR A 101 -19.42 18.90 -1.77
C TYR A 101 -20.74 18.24 -2.18
N VAL A 102 -20.96 16.97 -1.81
CA VAL A 102 -22.35 16.49 -1.63
C VAL A 102 -22.88 17.12 -0.34
N LEU A 103 -23.14 18.43 -0.39
CA LEU A 103 -23.93 19.10 0.63
C LEU A 103 -25.34 18.54 0.49
N THR A 104 -25.76 17.78 1.50
CA THR A 104 -27.15 17.41 1.75
C THR A 104 -28.02 18.65 1.58
N ILE A 105 -28.87 18.63 0.55
CA ILE A 105 -30.02 19.52 0.42
C ILE A 105 -31.18 18.85 1.15
#